data_AF-A0A6I7MUS8-F1
#
_entry.id   AF-A0A6I7MUS8-F1
#
_cell.length_a   1.000
_cell.length_b   1.000
_cell.length_c   1.000
_cell.angle_alpha   90.00
_cell.angle_beta   90.00
_cell.angle_gamma   90.00
#
_symmetry.space_group_name_H-M   'P 1'
#
loop_
_entity.id
_entity.type
_entity.pdbx_description
1 polymer ?
#
loop_
_entity_poly.entity_id
_entity_poly.type
_entity_poly.pdbx_seq_one_letter_code
_entity_poly.pdbx_strand_id
1 'polypeptide(L)'
;MERKLNIIVLFIFFMSTSALSAQVLENYDSKIRKNHQRGWLRSSYTSQVTLDLGNFPKSSLMLAIPSGTTIFMNEKLWFYSGTDTLLNVEVQQLKNLFAVSGNHDVEFTALNENNRLSELSVKKGFFENQSQESATTLTGGMDYGKRNTSVFSDFYLTGLVIILLLAAIFKVIFPIVLEYFVTPRKLITGEDFNEAGIFQKFFSIDVIFYLLMMSMLLMLNTMMAAHVYAVPLLSEISAGGLNSLFFYWILGSVVLVFLFVGKFIFLKILVSVFDLGKYEFSHFFYLLRLLSISLFLITLVVTYFYLNDQTTINEVVTSALWAFFWVYLVGITYLFIILVNRVPFKNYHLFAYICTAELIPFLIISKIIIG
;
A
#
# COMPACT_ATOMS: atom_id res chain seq x y z
N MET A 1 -65.98 23.41 42.24
CA MET A 1 -64.52 23.16 42.07
C MET A 1 -64.23 22.36 40.79
N GLU A 2 -65.09 21.39 40.44
CA GLU A 2 -64.96 20.54 39.24
C GLU A 2 -64.91 21.27 37.89
N ARG A 3 -65.68 22.36 37.72
CA ARG A 3 -65.72 23.10 36.44
C ARG A 3 -64.42 23.84 36.10
N LYS A 4 -63.62 24.21 37.12
CA LYS A 4 -62.29 24.82 36.93
C LYS A 4 -61.22 23.76 36.63
N LEU A 5 -61.37 22.55 37.16
CA LEU A 5 -60.48 21.42 36.88
C LEU A 5 -60.61 20.97 35.42
N ASN A 6 -61.84 20.89 34.89
CA ASN A 6 -62.07 20.49 33.49
C ASN A 6 -61.50 21.49 32.48
N ILE A 7 -61.50 22.80 32.77
CA ILE A 7 -60.90 23.80 31.88
C ILE A 7 -59.37 23.69 31.87
N ILE A 8 -58.76 23.43 33.04
CA ILE A 8 -57.31 23.26 33.15
C ILE A 8 -56.86 21.98 32.42
N VAL A 9 -57.61 20.88 32.54
CA VAL A 9 -57.31 19.63 31.82
C VAL A 9 -57.43 19.82 30.30
N LEU A 10 -58.44 20.55 29.82
CA LEU A 10 -58.62 20.81 28.39
C LEU A 10 -57.52 21.74 27.82
N PHE A 11 -57.02 22.67 28.63
CA PHE A 11 -55.89 23.55 28.26
C PHE A 11 -54.55 22.81 28.23
N ILE A 12 -54.34 21.86 29.15
CA ILE A 12 -53.15 20.97 29.16
C ILE A 12 -53.18 20.01 27.96
N PHE A 13 -54.37 19.54 27.55
CA PHE A 13 -54.54 18.68 26.37
C PHE A 13 -54.26 19.45 25.06
N PHE A 14 -54.62 20.73 24.97
CA PHE A 14 -54.32 21.57 23.81
C PHE A 14 -52.84 22.02 23.73
N MET A 15 -52.17 22.17 24.88
CA MET A 15 -50.75 22.53 24.95
C MET A 15 -49.81 21.33 24.69
N SER A 16 -50.31 20.09 24.73
CA SER A 16 -49.51 18.89 24.49
C SER A 16 -49.52 18.41 23.03
N THR A 17 -50.35 18.98 22.16
CA THR A 17 -50.44 18.60 20.74
C THR A 17 -49.53 19.41 19.80
N SER A 18 -48.80 20.41 20.30
CA SER A 18 -47.94 21.29 19.48
C SER A 18 -46.52 20.74 19.21
N ALA A 19 -46.22 19.49 19.60
CA ALA A 19 -44.89 18.89 19.46
C ALA A 19 -44.81 17.74 18.42
N LEU A 20 -45.66 17.74 17.39
CA LEU A 20 -45.60 16.77 16.29
C LEU A 20 -45.03 17.41 15.03
N SER A 21 -43.71 17.57 14.99
CA SER A 21 -42.97 18.14 13.85
C SER A 21 -42.22 17.07 13.06
N ALA A 22 -42.95 16.15 12.44
CA ALA A 22 -42.43 15.33 11.36
C ALA A 22 -43.60 14.88 10.48
N GLN A 23 -43.78 15.54 9.33
CA GLN A 23 -44.84 15.17 8.39
C GLN A 23 -44.21 14.47 7.19
N VAL A 24 -44.45 13.16 7.07
CA VAL A 24 -44.11 12.41 5.86
C VAL A 24 -45.17 12.71 4.80
N LEU A 25 -44.75 13.34 3.71
CA LEU A 25 -45.58 13.65 2.55
C LEU A 25 -45.66 12.46 1.60
N GLU A 26 -44.55 11.75 1.42
CA GLU A 26 -44.49 10.56 0.56
C GLU A 26 -43.49 9.55 1.12
N ASN A 27 -43.90 8.28 1.17
CA ASN A 27 -43.03 7.17 1.54
C ASN A 27 -42.66 6.37 0.29
N TYR A 28 -41.36 6.29 -0.02
CA TYR A 28 -40.83 5.56 -1.17
C TYR A 28 -40.40 4.13 -0.82
N ASP A 29 -40.43 3.71 0.45
CA ASP A 29 -39.99 2.39 0.91
C ASP A 29 -40.67 1.24 0.14
N SER A 30 -41.96 1.38 -0.16
CA SER A 30 -42.73 0.38 -0.92
C SER A 30 -42.43 0.37 -2.42
N LYS A 31 -41.83 1.45 -2.94
CA LYS A 31 -41.45 1.60 -4.35
C LYS A 31 -40.02 1.14 -4.64
N ILE A 32 -39.25 0.76 -3.61
CA ILE A 32 -37.86 0.29 -3.76
C ILE A 32 -37.85 -1.07 -4.45
N ARG A 33 -37.26 -1.11 -5.63
CA ARG A 33 -37.02 -2.33 -6.40
C ARG A 33 -35.67 -2.91 -6.00
N LYS A 34 -35.68 -4.14 -5.47
CA LYS A 34 -34.46 -4.85 -5.09
C LYS A 34 -34.07 -5.81 -6.20
N ASN A 35 -32.81 -5.79 -6.59
CA ASN A 35 -32.23 -6.72 -7.53
C ASN A 35 -30.95 -7.32 -6.91
N HIS A 36 -30.68 -8.56 -7.27
CA HIS A 36 -29.52 -9.31 -6.78
C HIS A 36 -28.81 -9.93 -7.97
N GLN A 37 -27.59 -9.48 -8.22
CA GLN A 37 -26.74 -10.03 -9.25
C GLN A 37 -25.72 -10.98 -8.62
N ARG A 38 -25.86 -12.26 -8.93
CA ARG A 38 -24.98 -13.32 -8.42
C ARG A 38 -23.83 -13.52 -9.40
N GLY A 39 -22.65 -12.99 -9.05
CA GLY A 39 -21.41 -13.27 -9.78
C GLY A 39 -20.71 -14.52 -9.26
N TRP A 40 -19.79 -15.07 -10.06
CA TRP A 40 -19.00 -16.27 -9.73
C TRP A 40 -18.03 -16.05 -8.54
N LEU A 41 -17.59 -14.80 -8.31
CA LEU A 41 -16.66 -14.44 -7.23
C LEU A 41 -17.26 -13.48 -6.19
N ARG A 42 -18.26 -12.66 -6.56
CA ARG A 42 -18.94 -11.70 -5.68
C ARG A 42 -20.42 -11.59 -6.04
N SER A 43 -21.26 -11.45 -5.03
CA SER A 43 -22.66 -11.07 -5.17
C SER A 43 -22.82 -9.58 -4.87
N SER A 44 -23.53 -8.85 -5.73
CA SER A 44 -23.91 -7.47 -5.48
C SER A 44 -25.42 -7.36 -5.31
N TYR A 45 -25.82 -6.58 -4.30
CA TYR A 45 -27.22 -6.24 -4.06
C TYR A 45 -27.44 -4.80 -4.53
N THR A 46 -28.51 -4.57 -5.28
CA THR A 46 -28.89 -3.24 -5.76
C THR A 46 -30.33 -2.93 -5.39
N SER A 47 -30.57 -1.70 -4.96
CA SER A 47 -31.89 -1.16 -4.66
C SER A 47 -32.11 0.10 -5.48
N GLN A 48 -33.20 0.16 -6.24
CA GLN A 48 -33.51 1.27 -7.14
C GLN A 48 -34.88 1.86 -6.83
N VAL A 49 -34.99 3.19 -6.84
CA VAL A 49 -36.25 3.90 -6.69
C VAL A 49 -36.23 5.21 -7.48
N THR A 50 -37.33 5.50 -8.16
CA THR A 50 -37.52 6.76 -8.89
C THR A 50 -38.12 7.81 -7.96
N LEU A 51 -37.38 8.88 -7.72
CA LEU A 51 -37.76 9.99 -6.84
C LEU A 51 -38.33 11.14 -7.67
N ASP A 52 -39.53 11.60 -7.32
CA ASP A 52 -40.14 12.78 -7.93
C ASP A 52 -39.69 14.04 -7.18
N LEU A 53 -38.87 14.87 -7.83
CA LEU A 53 -38.39 16.15 -7.32
C LEU A 53 -39.25 17.34 -7.79
N GLY A 54 -40.30 17.10 -8.55
CA GLY A 54 -41.21 18.12 -9.09
C GLY A 54 -42.26 18.53 -8.07
N ASN A 55 -42.79 17.57 -7.32
CA ASN A 55 -43.78 17.82 -6.30
C ASN A 55 -43.15 18.28 -4.97
N PHE A 56 -43.82 19.17 -4.24
CA PHE A 56 -43.39 19.68 -2.92
C PHE A 56 -41.95 20.24 -2.88
N PRO A 57 -41.63 21.34 -3.59
CA PRO A 57 -40.27 21.86 -3.73
C PRO A 57 -39.62 22.32 -2.42
N LYS A 58 -40.42 22.68 -1.41
CA LYS A 58 -39.96 23.10 -0.08
C LYS A 58 -39.75 21.94 0.90
N SER A 59 -40.00 20.70 0.48
CA SER A 59 -39.80 19.52 1.33
C SER A 59 -38.35 19.05 1.34
N SER A 60 -38.01 18.16 2.26
CA SER A 60 -36.73 17.48 2.31
C SER A 60 -36.90 15.96 2.19
N LEU A 61 -35.84 15.31 1.71
CA LEU A 61 -35.72 13.86 1.59
C LEU A 61 -34.87 13.34 2.75
N MET A 62 -35.43 12.41 3.52
CA MET A 62 -34.74 11.66 4.55
C MET A 62 -34.36 10.28 4.01
N LEU A 63 -33.06 10.01 3.99
CA LEU A 63 -32.45 8.78 3.49
C LEU A 63 -31.75 8.08 4.65
N ALA A 64 -32.22 6.90 5.01
CA ALA A 64 -31.51 6.02 5.93
C ALA A 64 -30.67 5.03 5.11
N ILE A 65 -29.35 5.15 5.19
CA ILE A 65 -28.40 4.43 4.34
C ILE A 65 -27.49 3.55 5.22
N PRO A 66 -27.43 2.23 5.00
CA PRO A 66 -26.56 1.34 5.76
C PRO A 66 -25.10 1.48 5.31
N SER A 67 -24.16 1.11 6.18
CA SER A 67 -22.73 1.11 5.89
C SER A 67 -22.35 0.22 4.71
N GLY A 68 -21.27 0.58 4.02
CA GLY A 68 -20.79 -0.13 2.83
C GLY A 68 -21.66 0.08 1.60
N THR A 69 -22.47 1.14 1.57
CA THR A 69 -23.38 1.43 0.47
C THR A 69 -22.85 2.56 -0.41
N THR A 70 -22.82 2.31 -1.71
CA THR A 70 -22.51 3.30 -2.75
C THR A 70 -23.82 3.82 -3.34
N ILE A 71 -24.01 5.14 -3.34
CA ILE A 71 -25.23 5.78 -3.82
C ILE A 71 -24.99 6.44 -5.17
N PHE A 72 -25.91 6.20 -6.11
CA PHE A 72 -25.96 6.80 -7.44
C PHE A 72 -27.28 7.52 -7.65
N MET A 73 -27.23 8.65 -8.37
CA MET A 73 -28.38 9.46 -8.77
C MET A 73 -28.32 9.69 -10.29
N ASN A 74 -29.30 9.21 -11.05
CA ASN A 74 -29.29 9.23 -12.53
C ASN A 74 -27.96 8.70 -13.10
N GLU A 75 -27.54 7.51 -12.64
CA GLU A 75 -26.28 6.85 -13.02
C GLU A 75 -24.99 7.58 -12.62
N LYS A 76 -25.08 8.75 -11.96
CA LYS A 76 -23.91 9.47 -11.44
C LYS A 76 -23.65 9.08 -9.99
N LEU A 77 -22.41 8.74 -9.68
CA LEU A 77 -21.97 8.49 -8.31
C LEU A 77 -22.20 9.75 -7.46
N TRP A 78 -22.93 9.62 -6.36
CA TRP A 78 -23.15 10.71 -5.42
C TRP A 78 -22.18 10.65 -4.25
N PHE A 79 -22.18 9.56 -3.47
CA PHE A 79 -21.22 9.33 -2.40
C PHE A 79 -21.18 7.86 -1.95
N TYR A 80 -20.17 7.52 -1.15
CA TYR A 80 -20.03 6.24 -0.45
C TYR A 80 -20.24 6.44 1.06
N SER A 81 -21.03 5.56 1.66
CA SER A 81 -21.33 5.59 3.10
C SER A 81 -20.53 4.51 3.82
N GLY A 82 -19.51 4.91 4.59
CA GLY A 82 -18.67 4.00 5.36
C GLY A 82 -19.31 3.52 6.68
N THR A 83 -20.28 4.26 7.20
CA THR A 83 -21.00 4.01 8.46
C THR A 83 -22.49 4.19 8.24
N ASP A 84 -23.35 3.61 9.07
CA ASP A 84 -24.80 3.81 8.96
C ASP A 84 -25.11 5.33 9.04
N THR A 85 -25.72 5.87 7.98
CA THR A 85 -25.85 7.32 7.76
C THR A 85 -27.32 7.68 7.57
N LEU A 86 -27.79 8.68 8.31
CA LEU A 86 -29.09 9.31 8.07
C LEU A 86 -28.86 10.67 7.42
N LEU A 87 -29.29 10.82 6.17
CA LEU A 87 -29.10 12.03 5.38
C LEU A 87 -30.43 12.75 5.19
N ASN A 88 -30.47 14.05 5.50
CA ASN A 88 -31.60 14.92 5.24
C ASN A 88 -31.19 15.98 4.20
N VAL A 89 -31.78 15.96 3.01
CA VAL A 89 -31.43 16.87 1.91
C VAL A 89 -32.66 17.58 1.38
N GLU A 90 -32.56 18.89 1.18
CA GLU A 90 -33.64 19.67 0.58
C GLU A 90 -33.88 19.26 -0.88
N VAL A 91 -35.15 19.12 -1.27
CA VAL A 91 -35.53 18.75 -2.64
C VAL A 91 -35.02 19.78 -3.66
N GLN A 92 -34.99 21.06 -3.28
CA GLN A 92 -34.46 22.14 -4.11
C GLN A 92 -32.98 21.93 -4.46
N GLN A 93 -32.16 21.46 -3.52
CA GLN A 93 -30.73 21.21 -3.73
C GLN A 93 -30.51 20.03 -4.68
N LEU A 94 -31.24 18.92 -4.48
CA LEU A 94 -31.17 17.75 -5.36
C LEU A 94 -31.65 18.07 -6.77
N LYS A 95 -32.69 18.89 -6.90
CA LYS A 95 -33.19 19.34 -8.20
C LYS A 95 -32.12 20.12 -8.97
N ASN A 96 -31.39 21.01 -8.30
CA ASN A 96 -30.32 21.78 -8.94
C ASN A 96 -29.12 20.92 -9.36
N LEU A 97 -28.85 19.81 -8.65
CA LEU A 97 -27.71 18.94 -8.90
C LEU A 97 -27.98 17.85 -9.95
N PHE A 98 -29.18 17.27 -9.95
CA PHE A 98 -29.47 16.03 -10.68
C PHE A 98 -30.66 16.10 -11.64
N ALA A 99 -31.56 17.08 -11.52
CA ALA A 99 -32.67 17.20 -12.45
C ALA A 99 -32.20 17.82 -13.77
N VAL A 100 -32.51 17.15 -14.88
CA VAL A 100 -32.26 17.65 -16.24
C VAL A 100 -33.43 18.53 -16.65
N SER A 101 -33.17 19.62 -17.38
CA SER A 101 -34.21 20.56 -17.83
C SER A 101 -35.46 19.84 -18.39
N GLY A 102 -36.59 19.97 -17.70
CA GLY A 102 -37.87 19.37 -18.09
C GLY A 102 -38.19 17.98 -17.50
N ASN A 103 -37.23 17.27 -16.87
CA ASN A 103 -37.49 16.01 -16.18
C ASN A 103 -37.13 16.12 -14.68
N HIS A 104 -38.14 15.98 -13.82
CA HIS A 104 -37.97 16.05 -12.37
C HIS A 104 -37.91 14.68 -11.68
N ASP A 105 -38.00 13.59 -12.45
CA ASP A 105 -37.81 12.24 -11.92
C ASP A 105 -36.32 11.89 -11.92
N VAL A 106 -35.81 11.50 -10.75
CA VAL A 106 -34.41 11.12 -10.56
C VAL A 106 -34.34 9.69 -10.05
N GLU A 107 -33.59 8.84 -10.74
CA GLU A 107 -33.36 7.47 -10.31
C GLU A 107 -32.30 7.43 -9.21
N PHE A 108 -32.71 7.00 -8.02
CA PHE A 108 -31.84 6.70 -6.89
C PHE A 108 -31.48 5.22 -6.92
N THR A 109 -30.19 4.91 -7.00
CA THR A 109 -29.66 3.53 -6.96
C THR A 109 -28.68 3.38 -5.80
N ALA A 110 -28.90 2.40 -4.94
CA ALA A 110 -28.00 2.01 -3.86
C ALA A 110 -27.40 0.63 -4.14
N LEU A 111 -26.08 0.52 -4.05
CA LEU A 111 -25.34 -0.73 -4.24
C LEU A 111 -24.60 -1.11 -2.95
N ASN A 112 -24.74 -2.35 -2.50
CA ASN A 112 -24.10 -2.85 -1.28
C ASN A 112 -23.66 -4.31 -1.48
N GLU A 113 -22.44 -4.66 -1.04
CA GLU A 113 -21.89 -6.02 -1.16
C GLU A 113 -22.39 -6.95 -0.03
N ASN A 114 -22.80 -6.41 1.13
CA ASN A 114 -23.11 -7.12 2.37
C ASN A 114 -24.61 -7.37 2.63
N ASN A 115 -25.48 -7.23 1.61
CA ASN A 115 -26.93 -7.45 1.71
C ASN A 115 -27.66 -6.65 2.81
N ARG A 116 -27.13 -5.49 3.23
CA ARG A 116 -27.79 -4.64 4.24
C ARG A 116 -28.87 -3.71 3.66
N LEU A 117 -29.16 -3.80 2.37
CA LEU A 117 -30.14 -2.95 1.68
C LEU A 117 -31.60 -3.17 2.11
N SER A 118 -31.88 -4.10 3.02
CA SER A 118 -33.16 -4.19 3.71
C SER A 118 -33.42 -3.02 4.66
N GLU A 119 -32.37 -2.38 5.16
CA GLU A 119 -32.43 -1.25 6.10
C GLU A 119 -32.53 0.11 5.39
N LEU A 120 -32.41 0.12 4.05
CA LEU A 120 -32.54 1.31 3.24
C LEU A 120 -33.97 1.85 3.30
N SER A 121 -34.14 3.10 3.72
CA SER A 121 -35.44 3.79 3.78
C SER A 121 -35.36 5.18 3.14
N VAL A 122 -36.36 5.52 2.32
CA VAL A 122 -36.43 6.80 1.60
C VAL A 122 -37.79 7.45 1.82
N LYS A 123 -37.79 8.62 2.45
CA LYS A 123 -39.01 9.35 2.82
C LYS A 123 -38.90 10.81 2.44
N LYS A 124 -40.01 11.39 1.96
CA LYS A 124 -40.11 12.80 1.61
C LYS A 124 -41.07 13.48 2.57
N GLY A 125 -40.70 14.63 3.10
CA GLY A 125 -41.47 15.26 4.15
C GLY A 125 -40.91 16.58 4.66
N PHE A 126 -41.53 17.09 5.70
CA PHE A 126 -40.98 18.17 6.51
C PHE A 126 -40.40 17.57 7.78
N PHE A 127 -39.08 17.53 7.86
CA PHE A 127 -38.31 17.00 8.99
C PHE A 127 -37.57 18.14 9.67
N GLU A 128 -38.33 19.01 10.34
CA GLU A 128 -37.80 20.14 11.10
C GLU A 128 -37.44 19.63 12.51
N ASN A 129 -36.15 19.64 12.86
CA ASN A 129 -35.58 19.30 14.18
C ASN A 129 -35.32 17.82 14.57
N GLN A 130 -35.21 16.87 13.63
CA GLN A 130 -34.59 15.57 13.95
C GLN A 130 -33.10 15.57 13.58
N SER A 131 -32.28 15.91 14.58
CA SER A 131 -30.85 15.60 14.71
C SER A 131 -29.91 16.16 13.63
N GLN A 132 -29.36 17.34 13.93
CA GLN A 132 -27.99 17.71 13.55
C GLN A 132 -26.99 16.76 14.25
N GLU A 133 -26.92 15.50 13.84
CA GLU A 133 -25.74 14.68 14.07
C GLU A 133 -25.37 14.06 12.73
N SER A 134 -24.24 14.52 12.18
CA SER A 134 -23.70 14.19 10.85
C SER A 134 -24.46 14.77 9.66
N ALA A 135 -24.87 16.04 9.74
CA ALA A 135 -24.96 16.84 8.52
C ALA A 135 -23.52 17.11 8.05
N THR A 136 -22.93 16.16 7.32
CA THR A 136 -21.81 16.47 6.44
C THR A 136 -22.35 17.53 5.51
N THR A 137 -21.95 18.78 5.72
CA THR A 137 -22.36 19.92 4.91
C THR A 137 -21.95 19.60 3.48
N LEU A 138 -22.87 19.09 2.65
CA LEU A 138 -22.71 18.94 1.20
C LEU A 138 -22.76 20.32 0.51
N THR A 139 -22.19 21.35 1.15
CA THR A 139 -21.80 22.62 0.55
C THR A 139 -20.39 22.44 -0.01
N GLY A 140 -20.31 21.79 -1.17
CA GLY A 140 -19.08 21.58 -1.89
C GLY A 140 -19.40 20.74 -3.10
N GLY A 141 -19.27 21.30 -4.30
CA GLY A 141 -19.58 20.62 -5.55
C GLY A 141 -18.93 19.24 -5.61
N MET A 142 -19.60 18.29 -6.28
CA MET A 142 -19.15 16.91 -6.52
C MET A 142 -17.64 16.77 -6.32
N ASP A 143 -17.22 16.43 -5.10
CA ASP A 143 -15.84 16.06 -4.85
C ASP A 143 -15.77 14.64 -5.40
N TYR A 144 -15.58 14.55 -6.72
CA TYR A 144 -15.03 13.37 -7.35
C TYR A 144 -13.75 13.11 -6.57
N GLY A 145 -13.83 12.27 -5.53
CA GLY A 145 -12.73 12.06 -4.62
C GLY A 145 -11.50 11.83 -5.45
N LYS A 146 -10.66 12.86 -5.57
CA LYS A 146 -9.44 12.77 -6.36
C LYS A 146 -8.73 11.61 -5.71
N ARG A 147 -8.44 10.55 -6.48
CA ARG A 147 -7.59 9.46 -6.00
C ARG A 147 -6.41 10.14 -5.35
N ASN A 148 -6.23 9.96 -4.04
CA ASN A 148 -5.08 10.51 -3.34
C ASN A 148 -3.86 9.90 -4.01
N THR A 149 -3.24 10.65 -4.92
CA THR A 149 -2.02 10.23 -5.59
C THR A 149 -0.93 10.31 -4.54
N SER A 150 -0.54 9.16 -4.02
CA SER A 150 0.62 9.10 -3.15
C SER A 150 1.85 9.33 -4.03
N VAL A 151 2.52 10.45 -3.79
CA VAL A 151 3.79 10.82 -4.45
C VAL A 151 4.82 9.68 -4.32
N PHE A 152 4.76 8.93 -3.21
CA PHE A 152 5.61 7.77 -2.98
C PHE A 152 5.28 6.60 -3.91
N SER A 153 4.00 6.34 -4.21
CA SER A 153 3.61 5.28 -5.15
C SER A 153 4.15 5.54 -6.54
N ASP A 154 4.05 6.78 -7.01
CA ASP A 154 4.56 7.19 -8.32
C ASP A 154 6.08 7.05 -8.38
N PHE A 155 6.78 7.47 -7.33
CA PHE A 155 8.22 7.28 -7.19
C PHE A 155 8.60 5.79 -7.20
N TYR A 156 7.98 4.96 -6.37
CA TYR A 156 8.32 3.55 -6.21
C TYR A 156 8.16 2.77 -7.52
N LEU A 157 7.01 2.93 -8.19
CA LEU A 157 6.73 2.24 -9.45
C LEU A 157 7.63 2.74 -10.58
N THR A 158 7.87 4.04 -10.67
CA THR A 158 8.76 4.61 -11.68
C THR A 158 10.21 4.15 -11.45
N GLY A 159 10.68 4.13 -10.19
CA GLY A 159 12.00 3.62 -9.82
C GLY A 159 12.16 2.13 -10.16
N LEU A 160 11.14 1.32 -9.90
CA LEU A 160 11.12 -0.10 -10.28
C LEU A 160 11.21 -0.29 -11.80
N VAL A 161 10.45 0.48 -12.59
CA VAL A 161 10.53 0.45 -14.06
C VAL A 161 11.94 0.84 -14.55
N ILE A 162 12.55 1.86 -13.96
CA ILE A 162 13.94 2.25 -14.27
C ILE A 162 14.90 1.09 -13.99
N ILE A 163 14.80 0.43 -12.84
CA ILE A 163 15.67 -0.71 -12.50
C ILE A 163 15.47 -1.87 -13.48
N LEU A 164 14.22 -2.21 -13.83
CA LEU A 164 13.93 -3.27 -14.79
C LEU A 164 14.46 -2.94 -16.19
N LEU A 165 14.38 -1.67 -16.60
CA LEU A 165 14.97 -1.19 -17.85
C LEU A 165 16.50 -1.34 -17.83
N LEU A 166 17.15 -0.93 -16.74
CA LEU A 166 18.59 -1.10 -16.56
C LEU A 166 18.98 -2.59 -16.57
N ALA A 167 18.19 -3.45 -15.94
CA ALA A 167 18.41 -4.89 -15.95
C ALA A 167 18.26 -5.49 -17.36
N ALA A 168 17.29 -5.01 -18.15
CA ALA A 168 17.12 -5.41 -19.54
C ALA A 168 18.31 -4.98 -20.41
N ILE A 169 18.79 -3.74 -20.24
CA ILE A 169 20.00 -3.25 -20.91
C ILE A 169 21.22 -4.09 -20.51
N PHE A 170 21.38 -4.38 -19.21
CA PHE A 170 22.47 -5.19 -18.70
C PHE A 170 22.45 -6.61 -19.26
N LYS A 171 21.26 -7.22 -19.38
CA LYS A 171 21.09 -8.55 -20.01
C LYS A 171 21.59 -8.58 -21.45
N VAL A 172 21.40 -7.50 -22.21
CA VAL A 172 21.83 -7.40 -23.62
C VAL A 172 23.34 -7.19 -23.72
N ILE A 173 23.90 -6.30 -22.89
CA ILE A 173 25.33 -5.94 -22.97
C ILE A 173 26.23 -6.99 -22.31
N PHE A 174 25.82 -7.54 -21.17
CA PHE A 174 26.61 -8.45 -20.33
C PHE A 174 25.84 -9.74 -19.94
N PRO A 175 25.37 -10.55 -20.92
CA PRO A 175 24.52 -11.71 -20.65
C PRO A 175 25.19 -12.76 -19.75
N ILE A 176 26.49 -13.04 -19.96
CA ILE A 176 27.25 -14.05 -19.21
C ILE A 176 27.39 -13.66 -17.74
N VAL A 177 27.60 -12.37 -17.46
CA VAL A 177 27.76 -11.84 -16.11
C VAL A 177 26.43 -11.90 -15.36
N LEU A 178 25.33 -11.54 -16.03
CA LEU A 178 24.00 -11.66 -15.45
C LEU A 178 23.64 -13.12 -15.13
N GLU A 179 23.91 -14.06 -16.05
CA GLU A 179 23.68 -15.49 -15.82
C GLU A 179 24.46 -16.00 -14.60
N TYR A 180 25.71 -15.55 -14.45
CA TYR A 180 26.53 -15.88 -13.28
C TYR A 180 25.89 -15.42 -11.96
N PHE A 181 25.24 -14.25 -11.92
CA PHE A 181 24.64 -13.73 -10.70
C PHE A 181 23.19 -14.17 -10.45
N VAL A 182 22.42 -14.50 -11.50
CA VAL A 182 21.01 -14.86 -11.33
C VAL A 182 20.82 -16.36 -11.11
N THR A 183 21.77 -17.20 -11.54
CA THR A 183 21.62 -18.66 -11.47
C THR A 183 21.72 -19.19 -10.03
N PRO A 184 20.64 -19.74 -9.45
CA PRO A 184 20.64 -20.22 -8.06
C PRO A 184 21.50 -21.47 -7.88
N ARG A 185 21.63 -22.30 -8.93
CA ARG A 185 22.41 -23.56 -8.88
C ARG A 185 23.86 -23.33 -8.46
N LYS A 186 24.47 -22.22 -8.89
CA LYS A 186 25.86 -21.87 -8.56
C LYS A 186 26.05 -21.50 -7.09
N LEU A 187 24.98 -21.09 -6.37
CA LEU A 187 25.05 -20.91 -4.91
C LEU A 187 25.28 -22.24 -4.18
N ILE A 188 24.74 -23.33 -4.71
CA ILE A 188 24.76 -24.63 -4.02
C ILE A 188 26.03 -25.41 -4.36
N THR A 189 26.49 -25.40 -5.62
CA THR A 189 27.62 -26.23 -6.09
C THR A 189 28.99 -25.68 -5.70
N GLY A 190 29.12 -24.37 -5.42
CA GLY A 190 30.40 -23.77 -5.05
C GLY A 190 31.49 -23.95 -6.12
N GLU A 191 31.11 -23.98 -7.40
CA GLU A 191 32.04 -24.06 -8.54
C GLU A 191 32.87 -22.78 -8.72
N ASP A 192 32.40 -21.66 -8.17
CA ASP A 192 33.01 -20.33 -8.28
C ASP A 192 34.44 -20.25 -7.70
N PHE A 193 34.80 -21.14 -6.77
CA PHE A 193 36.12 -21.15 -6.13
C PHE A 193 37.24 -21.68 -7.05
N ASN A 194 36.90 -22.40 -8.13
CA ASN A 194 37.86 -22.85 -9.14
C ASN A 194 37.88 -21.94 -10.39
N GLU A 195 36.75 -21.28 -10.72
CA GLU A 195 36.59 -20.45 -11.92
C GLU A 195 36.94 -18.96 -11.72
N ALA A 196 37.48 -18.58 -10.56
CA ALA A 196 37.87 -17.20 -10.22
C ALA A 196 38.85 -16.52 -11.21
N GLY A 197 39.35 -17.24 -12.21
CA GLY A 197 40.11 -16.69 -13.34
C GLY A 197 39.31 -15.76 -14.26
N ILE A 198 37.99 -15.94 -14.38
CA ILE A 198 37.15 -15.16 -15.33
C ILE A 198 36.90 -13.73 -14.83
N PHE A 199 36.87 -13.51 -13.51
CA PHE A 199 36.57 -12.21 -12.88
C PHE A 199 37.79 -11.53 -12.24
N GLN A 200 39.00 -11.75 -12.77
CA GLN A 200 40.25 -11.25 -12.19
C GLN A 200 40.34 -9.72 -11.99
N LYS A 201 39.39 -8.94 -12.52
CA LYS A 201 39.32 -7.49 -12.32
C LYS A 201 38.01 -7.12 -11.65
N PHE A 202 38.02 -6.99 -10.33
CA PHE A 202 36.88 -6.48 -9.54
C PHE A 202 36.33 -5.13 -10.06
N PHE A 203 37.21 -4.30 -10.63
CA PHE A 203 36.89 -2.99 -11.19
C PHE A 203 36.56 -3.03 -12.70
N SER A 204 36.10 -4.16 -13.21
CA SER A 204 35.58 -4.21 -14.57
C SER A 204 34.23 -3.49 -14.67
N ILE A 205 33.95 -2.91 -15.83
CA ILE A 205 32.77 -2.05 -16.05
C ILE A 205 31.47 -2.82 -15.80
N ASP A 206 31.43 -4.09 -16.18
CA ASP A 206 30.31 -5.01 -15.96
C ASP A 206 30.02 -5.23 -14.47
N VAL A 207 31.06 -5.44 -13.63
CA VAL A 207 30.88 -5.63 -12.19
C VAL A 207 30.42 -4.33 -11.52
N ILE A 208 30.99 -3.18 -11.89
CA ILE A 208 30.59 -1.87 -11.35
C ILE A 208 29.14 -1.55 -11.73
N PHE A 209 28.74 -1.80 -12.98
CA PHE A 209 27.37 -1.60 -13.43
C PHE A 209 26.40 -2.51 -12.68
N TYR A 210 26.77 -3.78 -12.48
CA TYR A 210 25.98 -4.72 -11.70
C TYR A 210 25.83 -4.27 -10.24
N LEU A 211 26.91 -3.80 -9.61
CA LEU A 211 26.87 -3.22 -8.26
C LEU A 211 25.96 -2.00 -8.19
N LEU A 212 25.98 -1.13 -9.20
CA LEU A 212 25.09 0.02 -9.27
C LEU A 212 23.61 -0.41 -9.33
N MET A 213 23.28 -1.33 -10.23
CA MET A 213 21.93 -1.88 -10.36
C MET A 213 21.46 -2.50 -9.03
N MET A 214 22.33 -3.26 -8.37
CA MET A 214 22.04 -3.88 -7.07
C MET A 214 21.86 -2.85 -5.95
N SER A 215 22.69 -1.80 -5.91
CA SER A 215 22.55 -0.69 -4.97
C SER A 215 21.25 0.07 -5.18
N MET A 216 20.83 0.29 -6.43
CA MET A 216 19.55 0.93 -6.75
C MET A 216 18.37 0.10 -6.26
N LEU A 217 18.41 -1.21 -6.48
CA LEU A 217 17.38 -2.13 -5.98
C LEU A 217 17.34 -2.15 -4.45
N LEU A 218 18.50 -2.25 -3.79
CA LEU A 218 18.60 -2.22 -2.33
C LEU A 218 18.04 -0.90 -1.77
N MET A 219 18.45 0.24 -2.31
CA MET A 219 17.97 1.55 -1.87
C MET A 219 16.46 1.70 -2.07
N LEU A 220 15.90 1.17 -3.16
CA LEU A 220 14.46 1.21 -3.40
C LEU A 220 13.68 0.44 -2.31
N ASN A 221 14.16 -0.76 -1.96
CA ASN A 221 13.54 -1.54 -0.87
C ASN A 221 13.72 -0.87 0.49
N THR A 222 14.87 -0.26 0.76
CA THR A 222 15.09 0.51 2.00
C THR A 222 14.14 1.70 2.09
N MET A 223 13.91 2.44 1.01
CA MET A 223 12.95 3.55 1.01
C MET A 223 11.51 3.08 1.17
N MET A 224 11.14 1.91 0.63
CA MET A 224 9.84 1.28 0.89
C MET A 224 9.68 0.92 2.37
N ALA A 225 10.68 0.26 2.97
CA ALA A 225 10.66 -0.05 4.40
C ALA A 225 10.57 1.21 5.26
N ALA A 226 11.35 2.24 4.95
CA ALA A 226 11.32 3.51 5.67
C ALA A 226 9.99 4.25 5.54
N HIS A 227 9.33 4.18 4.38
CA HIS A 227 7.99 4.73 4.16
C HIS A 227 6.94 4.00 5.00
N VAL A 228 7.00 2.67 5.06
CA VAL A 228 6.06 1.83 5.81
C VAL A 228 6.20 2.01 7.33
N TYR A 229 7.44 2.11 7.84
CA TYR A 229 7.69 2.38 9.26
C TYR A 229 7.59 3.87 9.64
N ALA A 230 7.19 4.73 8.69
CA ALA A 230 7.05 6.17 8.88
C ALA A 230 8.26 6.82 9.57
N VAL A 231 9.48 6.43 9.14
CA VAL A 231 10.72 6.92 9.76
C VAL A 231 10.79 8.44 9.63
N PRO A 232 11.04 9.19 10.72
CA PRO A 232 10.99 10.66 10.72
C PRO A 232 11.84 11.32 9.62
N LEU A 233 13.04 10.79 9.39
CA LEU A 233 13.97 11.24 8.34
C LEU A 233 13.31 11.21 6.94
N LEU A 234 12.50 10.20 6.64
CA LEU A 234 11.86 10.06 5.34
C LEU A 234 10.61 10.94 5.22
N SER A 235 9.95 11.26 6.34
CA SER A 235 8.80 12.17 6.35
C SER A 235 9.19 13.58 5.90
N GLU A 236 10.34 14.09 6.35
CA GLU A 236 10.92 15.36 5.92
C GLU A 236 11.36 15.33 4.45
N ILE A 237 11.92 14.20 4.00
CA ILE A 237 12.30 14.00 2.60
C ILE A 237 11.08 13.98 1.66
N SER A 238 10.00 13.32 2.09
CA SER A 238 8.75 13.18 1.32
C SER A 238 7.99 14.50 1.17
N ALA A 239 8.19 15.44 2.10
CA ALA A 239 7.66 16.81 1.99
C ALA A 239 8.28 17.57 0.80
N GLY A 240 9.47 17.18 0.34
CA GLY A 240 10.14 17.75 -0.83
C GLY A 240 9.57 17.32 -2.19
N GLY A 241 8.55 16.43 -2.22
CA GLY A 241 7.89 15.97 -3.44
C GLY A 241 8.59 14.82 -4.17
N LEU A 242 8.25 14.60 -5.45
CA LEU A 242 8.75 13.47 -6.24
C LEU A 242 10.25 13.60 -6.57
N ASN A 243 10.71 14.80 -6.89
CA ASN A 243 12.11 15.05 -7.27
C ASN A 243 13.08 14.81 -6.10
N SER A 244 12.67 15.13 -4.86
CA SER A 244 13.51 14.85 -3.70
C SER A 244 13.68 13.34 -3.52
N LEU A 245 12.61 12.55 -3.63
CA LEU A 245 12.67 11.09 -3.53
C LEU A 245 13.64 10.49 -4.54
N PHE A 246 13.58 10.92 -5.81
CA PHE A 246 14.55 10.49 -6.83
C PHE A 246 15.99 10.89 -6.51
N PHE A 247 16.20 12.12 -6.03
CA PHE A 247 17.53 12.60 -5.66
C PHE A 247 18.13 11.75 -4.53
N TYR A 248 17.38 11.51 -3.44
CA TYR A 248 17.86 10.70 -2.32
C TYR A 248 18.04 9.23 -2.71
N TRP A 249 17.18 8.69 -3.58
CA TRP A 249 17.34 7.34 -4.10
C TRP A 249 18.63 7.17 -4.90
N ILE A 250 18.92 8.09 -5.83
CA ILE A 250 20.15 8.06 -6.64
C ILE A 250 21.37 8.28 -5.73
N LEU A 251 21.34 9.30 -4.86
CA LEU A 251 22.43 9.60 -3.94
C LEU A 251 22.72 8.41 -3.03
N GLY A 252 21.69 7.82 -2.42
CA GLY A 252 21.81 6.64 -1.57
C GLY A 252 22.37 5.43 -2.33
N SER A 253 21.94 5.24 -3.59
CA SER A 253 22.47 4.18 -4.45
C SER A 253 23.97 4.35 -4.72
N VAL A 254 24.42 5.57 -5.01
CA VAL A 254 25.84 5.88 -5.21
C VAL A 254 26.64 5.65 -3.93
N VAL A 255 26.14 6.11 -2.77
CA VAL A 255 26.77 5.84 -1.47
C VAL A 255 26.89 4.34 -1.20
N LEU A 256 25.84 3.56 -1.47
CA LEU A 256 25.87 2.11 -1.32
C LEU A 256 26.91 1.44 -2.24
N VAL A 257 27.10 1.92 -3.47
CA VAL A 257 28.19 1.42 -4.34
C VAL A 257 29.55 1.64 -3.68
N PHE A 258 29.82 2.83 -3.15
CA PHE A 258 31.07 3.10 -2.44
C PHE A 258 31.23 2.22 -1.20
N LEU A 259 30.15 1.95 -0.46
CA LEU A 259 30.17 1.02 0.66
C LEU A 259 30.49 -0.41 0.23
N PHE A 260 29.94 -0.90 -0.89
CA PHE A 260 30.28 -2.22 -1.43
C PHE A 260 31.74 -2.30 -1.88
N VAL A 261 32.27 -1.26 -2.53
CA VAL A 261 33.68 -1.18 -2.92
C VAL A 261 34.58 -1.14 -1.68
N GLY A 262 34.24 -0.32 -0.69
CA GLY A 262 34.96 -0.27 0.59
C GLY A 262 34.95 -1.62 1.32
N LYS A 263 33.80 -2.31 1.34
CA LYS A 263 33.67 -3.67 1.87
C LYS A 263 34.61 -4.65 1.16
N PHE A 264 34.67 -4.61 -0.18
CA PHE A 264 35.58 -5.46 -0.93
C PHE A 264 37.05 -5.18 -0.64
N ILE A 265 37.44 -3.90 -0.55
CA ILE A 265 38.81 -3.50 -0.19
C ILE A 265 39.16 -4.01 1.21
N PHE A 266 38.23 -3.89 2.18
CA PHE A 266 38.41 -4.41 3.53
C PHE A 266 38.62 -5.93 3.54
N LEU A 267 37.78 -6.68 2.80
CA LEU A 267 37.95 -8.14 2.64
C LEU A 267 39.31 -8.48 2.03
N LYS A 268 39.75 -7.73 1.01
CA LYS A 268 41.07 -7.92 0.39
C LYS A 268 42.21 -7.70 1.36
N ILE A 269 42.13 -6.66 2.20
CA ILE A 269 43.12 -6.41 3.27
C ILE A 269 43.15 -7.59 4.24
N LEU A 270 41.99 -8.04 4.74
CA LEU A 270 41.92 -9.17 5.65
C LEU A 270 42.53 -10.43 5.04
N VAL A 271 42.13 -10.80 3.82
CA VAL A 271 42.65 -12.00 3.13
C VAL A 271 44.16 -11.89 2.90
N SER A 272 44.68 -10.70 2.59
CA SER A 272 46.12 -10.46 2.42
C SER A 272 46.91 -10.53 3.73
N VAL A 273 46.38 -10.01 4.84
CA VAL A 273 47.02 -10.09 6.17
C VAL A 273 47.10 -11.53 6.64
N PHE A 274 46.14 -12.34 6.22
CA PHE A 274 45.93 -13.70 6.66
C PHE A 274 46.45 -14.78 5.68
N ASP A 275 47.06 -14.36 4.57
CA ASP A 275 47.61 -15.21 3.51
C ASP A 275 46.60 -16.27 2.99
N LEU A 276 45.34 -15.86 2.85
CA LEU A 276 44.21 -16.72 2.47
C LEU A 276 44.05 -16.85 0.93
N GLY A 277 45.12 -16.75 0.15
CA GLY A 277 45.07 -16.98 -1.31
C GLY A 277 44.01 -16.12 -2.03
N LYS A 278 43.25 -16.70 -2.97
CA LYS A 278 42.24 -16.03 -3.83
C LYS A 278 40.79 -16.14 -3.31
N TYR A 279 40.60 -16.39 -2.01
CA TYR A 279 39.27 -16.64 -1.44
C TYR A 279 38.41 -15.37 -1.29
N GLU A 280 38.99 -14.16 -1.39
CA GLU A 280 38.29 -12.87 -1.27
C GLU A 280 37.23 -12.68 -2.35
N PHE A 281 37.54 -13.06 -3.59
CA PHE A 281 36.63 -12.91 -4.72
C PHE A 281 35.43 -13.84 -4.59
N SER A 282 35.69 -15.10 -4.26
CA SER A 282 34.63 -16.11 -4.15
C SER A 282 33.68 -15.79 -2.98
N HIS A 283 34.22 -15.32 -1.84
CA HIS A 283 33.42 -14.89 -0.70
C HIS A 283 32.50 -13.71 -1.06
N PHE A 284 33.07 -12.65 -1.63
CA PHE A 284 32.31 -11.45 -1.97
C PHE A 284 31.22 -11.73 -3.01
N PHE A 285 31.56 -12.43 -4.10
CA PHE A 285 30.60 -12.69 -5.17
C PHE A 285 29.51 -13.67 -4.76
N TYR A 286 29.81 -14.64 -3.88
CA TYR A 286 28.78 -15.49 -3.31
C TYR A 286 27.74 -14.67 -2.55
N LEU A 287 28.17 -13.77 -1.66
CA LEU A 287 27.25 -12.94 -0.88
C LEU A 287 26.50 -11.93 -1.75
N LEU A 288 27.17 -11.34 -2.74
CA LEU A 288 26.52 -10.44 -3.70
C LEU A 288 25.42 -11.17 -4.47
N ARG A 289 25.68 -12.42 -4.89
CA ARG A 289 24.70 -13.27 -5.56
C ARG A 289 23.50 -13.56 -4.65
N LEU A 290 23.76 -14.00 -3.42
CA LEU A 290 22.71 -14.28 -2.44
C LEU A 290 21.84 -13.04 -2.16
N LEU A 291 22.47 -11.88 -1.99
CA LEU A 291 21.80 -10.60 -1.80
C LEU A 291 20.93 -10.25 -3.01
N SER A 292 21.43 -10.48 -4.24
CA SER A 292 20.69 -10.16 -5.46
C SER A 292 19.43 -10.97 -5.67
N ILE A 293 19.51 -12.29 -5.50
CA ILE A 293 18.36 -13.17 -5.66
C ILE A 293 17.32 -12.86 -4.58
N SER A 294 17.76 -12.68 -3.33
CA SER A 294 16.89 -12.37 -2.20
C SER A 294 16.16 -11.03 -2.40
N LEU A 295 16.87 -9.95 -2.73
CA LEU A 295 16.28 -8.63 -2.95
C LEU A 295 15.30 -8.62 -4.12
N PHE A 296 15.63 -9.29 -5.23
CA PHE A 296 14.73 -9.38 -6.37
C PHE A 296 13.42 -10.08 -6.02
N LEU A 297 13.48 -11.20 -5.30
CA LEU A 297 12.29 -11.92 -4.83
C LEU A 297 11.45 -11.07 -3.87
N ILE A 298 12.09 -10.39 -2.91
CA ILE A 298 11.43 -9.48 -1.98
C ILE A 298 10.72 -8.36 -2.74
N THR A 299 11.39 -7.72 -3.70
CA THR A 299 10.81 -6.65 -4.50
C THR A 299 9.58 -7.13 -5.27
N LEU A 300 9.60 -8.34 -5.83
CA LEU A 300 8.44 -8.91 -6.53
C LEU A 300 7.26 -9.07 -5.57
N VAL A 301 7.47 -9.71 -4.41
CA VAL A 301 6.42 -9.94 -3.40
C VAL A 301 5.86 -8.61 -2.89
N VAL A 302 6.73 -7.67 -2.52
CA VAL A 302 6.32 -6.36 -2.01
C VAL A 302 5.56 -5.58 -3.08
N THR A 303 6.01 -5.57 -4.34
CA THR A 303 5.31 -4.89 -5.44
C THR A 303 3.93 -5.50 -5.68
N TYR A 304 3.82 -6.83 -5.65
CA TYR A 304 2.55 -7.52 -5.81
C TYR A 304 1.53 -7.09 -4.76
N PHE A 305 1.89 -7.12 -3.47
CA PHE A 305 1.00 -6.68 -2.40
C PHE A 305 0.75 -5.18 -2.45
N TYR A 306 1.76 -4.37 -2.74
CA TYR A 306 1.62 -2.92 -2.84
C TYR A 306 0.58 -2.48 -3.89
N LEU A 307 0.50 -3.19 -5.01
CA LEU A 307 -0.45 -2.90 -6.09
C LEU A 307 -1.86 -3.46 -5.84
N ASN A 308 -1.98 -4.57 -5.13
CA ASN A 308 -3.27 -5.26 -4.92
C ASN A 308 -3.96 -4.89 -3.61
N ASP A 309 -3.20 -4.77 -2.52
CA ASP A 309 -3.73 -4.49 -1.18
C ASP A 309 -2.74 -3.68 -0.34
N GLN A 310 -2.95 -2.37 -0.32
CA GLN A 310 -2.09 -1.45 0.43
C GLN A 310 -2.29 -1.57 1.96
N THR A 311 -3.38 -2.18 2.44
CA THR A 311 -3.65 -2.27 3.89
C THR A 311 -2.75 -3.27 4.59
N THR A 312 -2.32 -4.32 3.88
CA THR A 312 -1.46 -5.39 4.38
C THR A 312 0.04 -5.12 4.16
N ILE A 313 0.41 -3.99 3.55
CA ILE A 313 1.81 -3.71 3.17
C ILE A 313 2.78 -3.71 4.36
N ASN A 314 2.32 -3.29 5.54
CA ASN A 314 3.17 -3.24 6.73
C ASN A 314 3.60 -4.64 7.18
N GLU A 315 2.65 -5.57 7.24
CA GLU A 315 2.90 -6.96 7.59
C GLU A 315 3.78 -7.64 6.54
N VAL A 316 3.54 -7.37 5.26
CA VAL A 316 4.32 -7.93 4.14
C VAL A 316 5.76 -7.45 4.17
N VAL A 317 5.99 -6.14 4.36
CA VAL A 317 7.34 -5.57 4.44
C VAL A 317 8.09 -6.07 5.68
N THR A 318 7.41 -6.17 6.83
CA THR A 318 7.99 -6.75 8.04
C THR A 318 8.38 -8.22 7.84
N SER A 319 7.49 -9.00 7.23
CA SER A 319 7.75 -10.41 6.90
C SER A 319 8.89 -10.56 5.90
N ALA A 320 8.97 -9.67 4.91
CA ALA A 320 10.04 -9.65 3.92
C ALA A 320 11.41 -9.34 4.54
N LEU A 321 11.47 -8.42 5.52
CA LEU A 321 12.70 -8.14 6.26
C LEU A 321 13.14 -9.33 7.11
N TRP A 322 12.20 -10.00 7.80
CA TRP A 322 12.48 -11.25 8.52
C TRP A 322 12.95 -12.37 7.58
N ALA A 323 12.31 -12.53 6.43
CA ALA A 323 12.73 -13.49 5.42
C ALA A 323 14.14 -13.17 4.91
N PHE A 324 14.43 -11.90 4.60
CA PHE A 324 15.76 -11.45 4.20
C PHE A 324 16.81 -11.79 5.26
N PHE A 325 16.51 -11.53 6.54
CA PHE A 325 17.36 -11.85 7.67
C PHE A 325 17.73 -13.33 7.71
N TRP A 326 16.73 -14.22 7.67
CA TRP A 326 16.97 -15.66 7.73
C TRP A 326 17.70 -16.18 6.49
N VAL A 327 17.34 -15.72 5.29
CA VAL A 327 18.03 -16.09 4.05
C VAL A 327 19.50 -15.68 4.10
N TYR A 328 19.80 -14.48 4.60
CA TYR A 328 21.17 -13.99 4.72
C TYR A 328 21.97 -14.76 5.78
N LEU A 329 21.36 -15.05 6.94
CA LEU A 329 21.98 -15.84 8.00
C LEU A 329 22.31 -17.25 7.52
N VAL A 330 21.34 -17.96 6.94
CA VAL A 330 21.54 -19.28 6.35
C VAL A 330 22.59 -19.23 5.25
N GLY A 331 22.58 -18.17 4.44
CA GLY A 331 23.56 -17.90 3.39
C GLY A 331 25.00 -17.83 3.89
N ILE A 332 25.24 -17.07 4.95
CA ILE A 332 26.56 -16.96 5.60
C ILE A 332 26.95 -18.29 6.23
N THR A 333 26.05 -18.96 6.95
CA THR A 333 26.33 -20.26 7.56
C THR A 333 26.69 -21.31 6.51
N TYR A 334 26.00 -21.32 5.37
CA TYR A 334 26.32 -22.24 4.27
C TYR A 334 27.67 -21.92 3.64
N LEU A 335 27.97 -20.65 3.41
CA LEU A 335 29.29 -20.20 2.94
C LEU A 335 30.40 -20.63 3.91
N PHE A 336 30.17 -20.48 5.21
CA PHE A 336 31.09 -20.94 6.24
C PHE A 336 31.34 -22.46 6.13
N ILE A 337 30.29 -23.27 6.02
CA ILE A 337 30.42 -24.74 5.88
C ILE A 337 31.22 -25.12 4.62
N ILE A 338 30.95 -24.48 3.47
CA ILE A 338 31.70 -24.75 2.22
C ILE A 338 33.19 -24.49 2.42
N LEU A 339 33.53 -23.38 3.05
CA LEU A 339 34.92 -22.94 3.20
C LEU A 339 35.67 -23.75 4.25
N VAL A 340 35.00 -24.17 5.32
CA VAL A 340 35.55 -25.12 6.31
C VAL A 340 35.92 -26.45 5.67
N ASN A 341 35.09 -26.96 4.75
CA ASN A 341 35.36 -28.23 4.06
C ASN A 341 36.50 -28.14 3.03
N ARG A 342 36.94 -26.94 2.63
CA ARG A 342 37.95 -26.74 1.57
C ARG A 342 39.27 -26.15 2.07
N VAL A 343 39.27 -25.46 3.21
CA VAL A 343 40.46 -24.80 3.77
C VAL A 343 41.19 -25.75 4.72
N PRO A 344 42.54 -25.86 4.67
CA PRO A 344 43.29 -26.68 5.61
C PRO A 344 43.05 -26.25 7.06
N PHE A 345 42.97 -27.22 7.99
CA PHE A 345 42.64 -27.04 9.42
C PHE A 345 43.37 -25.87 10.11
N LYS A 346 44.61 -25.56 9.69
CA LYS A 346 45.40 -24.45 10.23
C LYS A 346 44.76 -23.07 10.02
N ASN A 347 43.96 -22.87 8.97
CA ASN A 347 43.42 -21.56 8.58
C ASN A 347 41.91 -21.39 8.92
N TYR A 348 41.32 -22.35 9.66
CA TYR A 348 39.89 -22.35 10.01
C TYR A 348 39.47 -21.13 10.84
N HIS A 349 40.26 -20.78 11.87
CA HIS A 349 39.96 -19.67 12.77
C HIS A 349 39.92 -18.33 12.03
N LEU A 350 40.79 -18.17 11.04
CA LEU A 350 40.87 -17.04 10.13
C LEU A 350 39.57 -16.83 9.33
N PHE A 351 39.01 -17.93 8.82
CA PHE A 351 37.79 -17.88 8.03
C PHE A 351 36.56 -17.55 8.90
N ALA A 352 36.53 -18.09 10.12
CA ALA A 352 35.53 -17.73 11.11
C ALA A 352 35.56 -16.22 11.43
N TYR A 353 36.74 -15.60 11.53
CA TYR A 353 36.85 -14.15 11.75
C TYR A 353 36.29 -13.32 10.59
N ILE A 354 36.54 -13.70 9.33
CA ILE A 354 36.02 -12.99 8.15
C ILE A 354 34.49 -13.06 8.11
N CYS A 355 33.90 -14.24 8.29
CA CYS A 355 32.44 -14.39 8.31
C CYS A 355 31.80 -13.65 9.49
N THR A 356 32.44 -13.69 10.66
CA THR A 356 31.96 -13.01 11.88
C THR A 356 32.03 -11.48 11.72
N ALA A 357 33.05 -10.95 11.05
CA ALA A 357 33.18 -9.53 10.75
C ALA A 357 32.05 -8.98 9.87
N GLU A 358 31.38 -9.84 9.10
CA GLU A 358 30.21 -9.46 8.31
C GLU A 358 28.89 -9.72 9.04
N LEU A 359 28.84 -10.80 9.83
CA LEU A 359 27.65 -11.20 10.57
C LEU A 359 27.35 -10.23 11.72
N ILE A 360 28.35 -9.75 12.46
CA ILE A 360 28.12 -8.84 13.59
C ILE A 360 27.49 -7.51 13.15
N PRO A 361 28.04 -6.76 12.17
CA PRO A 361 27.41 -5.52 11.69
C PRO A 361 26.01 -5.76 11.14
N PHE A 362 25.80 -6.89 10.44
CA PHE A 362 24.48 -7.27 9.94
C PHE A 362 23.47 -7.50 11.08
N LEU A 363 23.85 -8.24 12.13
CA LEU A 363 23.00 -8.48 13.29
C LEU A 363 22.66 -7.18 14.02
N ILE A 364 23.62 -6.27 14.17
CA ILE A 364 23.39 -4.95 14.79
C ILE A 364 22.37 -4.15 13.99
N ILE A 365 22.54 -4.05 12.67
CA ILE A 365 21.61 -3.34 11.79
C ILE A 365 20.22 -4.00 11.82
N SER A 366 20.17 -5.33 11.73
CA SER A 366 18.91 -6.06 11.76
C SER A 366 18.16 -5.85 13.08
N LYS A 367 18.87 -5.83 14.21
CA LYS A 367 18.25 -5.53 15.51
C LYS A 367 17.69 -4.11 15.55
N ILE A 368 18.43 -3.12 15.04
CA ILE A 368 17.94 -1.73 14.98
C ILE A 368 16.69 -1.59 14.11
N ILE A 369 16.60 -2.34 13.00
CA ILE A 369 15.48 -2.25 12.05
C ILE A 369 14.25 -3.04 12.52
N ILE A 370 14.45 -4.22 13.10
CA ILE A 370 13.37 -5.17 13.43
C ILE A 370 12.91 -5.05 14.90
N GLY A 371 13.77 -4.55 15.80
CA GLY A 371 13.54 -4.46 17.25
C GLY A 371 14.40 -5.43 18.05
#